data_AF-A0A959ETZ8-F1
#
_entry.id   AF-A0A959ETZ8-F1
#
_cell.length_a   1.000
_cell.length_b   1.000
_cell.length_c   1.000
_cell.angle_alpha   90.00
_cell.angle_beta   90.00
_cell.angle_gamma   90.00
#
_symmetry.space_group_name_H-M   'P 1'
#
loop_
_entity.id
_entity.type
_entity.pdbx_description
1 polymer ?
#
loop_
_entity_poly.entity_id
_entity_poly.type
_entity_poly.pdbx_seq_one_letter_code
_entity_poly.pdbx_strand_id
1 'polypeptide(L)'
;TNHYWFDLNRDWLPAQQPESRGRLRQFHRWRPNVLTDHHEMGSNNTFFFQPGVPQRTNPLTPPENQALTARIGSYHAEALDAIGSLYYTQETYDDFYYGKGSTYPDINGGVGILFEQASSRGHLRQTERGLLSFPFTIRNQVATSLSTLQAAREMRLDLLRYQAGFFREAAEEAKNDPRKAWVFSEPRDPYRLARFVELLERHQIEVFRLAGKVEV
;
A
#
# COMPACT_ATOMS: atom_id res chain seq x y z
N THR A 1 10.10 3.50 11.71
CA THR A 1 10.13 4.95 11.98
C THR A 1 11.40 5.56 11.40
N ASN A 2 11.45 6.88 11.23
CA ASN A 2 12.69 7.58 10.84
C ASN A 2 13.51 8.03 12.06
N HIS A 3 14.60 8.76 11.81
CA HIS A 3 15.49 9.29 12.86
C HIS A 3 14.74 10.14 13.91
N TYR A 4 13.69 10.84 13.51
CA TYR A 4 12.86 11.69 14.37
C TYR A 4 11.64 10.95 14.94
N TRP A 5 11.65 9.61 14.87
CA TRP A 5 10.58 8.73 15.36
C TRP A 5 9.22 8.89 14.69
N PHE A 6 9.15 9.54 13.52
CA PHE A 6 7.93 9.52 12.72
C PHE A 6 7.71 8.14 12.09
N ASP A 7 6.46 7.70 12.09
CA ASP A 7 6.06 6.47 11.42
C ASP A 7 5.88 6.70 9.92
N LEU A 8 6.88 6.31 9.15
CA LEU A 8 6.86 6.41 7.69
C LEU A 8 5.83 5.48 7.03
N ASN A 9 5.30 4.46 7.72
CA ASN A 9 4.22 3.62 7.21
C ASN A 9 2.81 4.10 7.66
N ARG A 10 2.71 5.31 8.20
CA ARG A 10 1.46 6.08 8.32
C ARG A 10 1.50 7.40 7.56
N ASP A 11 2.66 7.75 7.01
CA ASP A 11 2.92 9.02 6.34
C ASP A 11 2.75 8.93 4.80
N TRP A 12 2.04 7.91 4.27
CA TRP A 12 1.74 7.86 2.83
C TRP A 12 0.73 8.91 2.41
N LEU A 13 -0.36 9.08 3.16
CA LEU A 13 -1.36 10.13 2.91
C LEU A 13 -0.94 11.50 3.46
N PRO A 14 -0.40 11.64 4.69
CA PRO A 14 0.06 12.95 5.15
C PRO A 14 1.29 13.45 4.38
N ALA A 15 2.16 12.54 3.92
CA ALA A 15 3.34 12.84 3.12
C ALA A 15 4.21 13.99 3.68
N GLN A 16 4.34 14.07 5.01
CA GLN A 16 5.00 15.18 5.67
C GLN A 16 6.52 15.03 5.66
N GLN A 17 7.02 13.80 5.79
CA GLN A 17 8.45 13.50 5.89
C GLN A 17 9.14 13.52 4.52
N PRO A 18 10.42 13.95 4.44
CA PRO A 18 11.14 14.01 3.18
C PRO A 18 11.25 12.64 2.47
N GLU A 19 11.37 11.55 3.24
CA GLU A 19 11.40 10.17 2.73
C GLU A 19 10.08 9.83 2.03
N SER A 20 8.94 10.14 2.65
CA SER A 20 7.61 9.92 2.07
C SER A 20 7.40 10.76 0.82
N ARG A 21 7.84 12.02 0.80
CA ARG A 21 7.77 12.88 -0.40
C ARG A 21 8.60 12.32 -1.55
N GLY A 22 9.80 11.81 -1.25
CA GLY A 22 10.65 11.14 -2.25
C GLY A 22 9.99 9.88 -2.79
N ARG A 23 9.45 9.04 -1.89
CA ARG A 23 8.72 7.82 -2.23
C ARG A 23 7.51 8.09 -3.12
N LEU A 24 6.68 9.08 -2.79
CA LEU A 24 5.50 9.42 -3.59
C LEU A 24 5.87 9.94 -4.98
N ARG A 25 6.92 10.76 -5.11
CA ARG A 25 7.40 11.18 -6.44
C ARG A 25 7.78 9.98 -7.30
N GLN A 26 8.49 9.01 -6.74
CA GLN A 26 8.86 7.80 -7.47
C GLN A 26 7.65 6.92 -7.78
N PHE A 27 6.74 6.76 -6.81
CA PHE A 27 5.49 6.02 -6.99
C PHE A 27 4.65 6.59 -8.13
N HIS A 28 4.41 7.91 -8.14
CA HIS A 28 3.62 8.55 -9.19
C HIS A 28 4.33 8.62 -10.55
N ARG A 29 5.67 8.63 -10.57
CA ARG A 29 6.46 8.53 -11.81
C ARG A 29 6.38 7.13 -12.41
N TRP A 30 6.50 6.08 -11.59
CA TRP A 30 6.57 4.70 -12.07
C TRP A 30 5.20 4.04 -12.23
N ARG A 31 4.25 4.35 -11.34
CA ARG A 31 2.90 3.76 -11.24
C ARG A 31 2.92 2.23 -11.26
N PRO A 32 3.51 1.59 -10.23
CA PRO A 32 3.69 0.14 -10.22
C PRO A 32 2.34 -0.60 -10.27
N ASN A 33 2.32 -1.74 -10.96
CA ASN A 33 1.17 -2.64 -10.89
C ASN A 33 1.10 -3.39 -9.55
N VAL A 34 2.25 -3.70 -8.95
CA VAL A 34 2.36 -4.35 -7.65
C VAL A 34 3.40 -3.61 -6.81
N LEU A 35 3.07 -3.32 -5.56
CA LEU A 35 3.99 -2.74 -4.58
C LEU A 35 4.02 -3.61 -3.33
N THR A 36 5.23 -3.98 -2.92
CA THR A 36 5.48 -4.83 -1.75
C THR A 36 5.92 -3.99 -0.56
N ASP A 37 5.23 -4.13 0.57
CA ASP A 37 5.50 -3.48 1.85
C ASP A 37 6.02 -4.54 2.84
N HIS A 38 7.34 -4.72 2.89
CA HIS A 38 7.97 -5.76 3.71
C HIS A 38 8.22 -5.28 5.14
N HIS A 39 7.58 -5.95 6.09
CA HIS A 39 7.63 -5.68 7.52
C HIS A 39 8.02 -6.92 8.33
N GLU A 40 8.28 -6.69 9.61
CA GLU A 40 8.44 -7.72 10.62
C GLU A 40 7.48 -7.49 11.78
N MET A 41 7.03 -8.59 12.40
CA MET A 41 6.10 -8.61 13.52
C MET A 41 6.66 -9.37 14.73
N GLY A 42 5.83 -9.59 15.75
CA GLY A 42 6.20 -10.31 16.97
C GLY A 42 6.83 -11.69 16.69
N SER A 43 7.84 -12.05 17.49
CA SER A 43 8.65 -13.26 17.28
C SER A 43 7.89 -14.59 17.39
N ASN A 44 6.75 -14.61 18.09
CA ASN A 44 5.95 -15.83 18.29
C ASN A 44 4.90 -16.08 17.18
N ASN A 45 4.83 -15.18 16.19
CA ASN A 45 4.01 -15.38 14.99
C ASN A 45 4.77 -16.24 13.95
N THR A 46 4.17 -16.43 12.78
CA THR A 46 4.81 -17.09 11.63
C THR A 46 5.13 -16.07 10.53
N PHE A 47 4.61 -16.25 9.33
CA PHE A 47 4.75 -15.31 8.22
C PHE A 47 3.35 -14.91 7.75
N PHE A 48 3.12 -13.63 7.48
CA PHE A 48 1.87 -13.15 6.91
C PHE A 48 2.12 -12.46 5.58
N PHE A 49 1.16 -12.65 4.67
CA PHE A 49 1.04 -11.87 3.44
C PHE A 49 -0.44 -11.60 3.15
N GLN A 50 -0.72 -10.50 2.47
CA GLN A 50 -2.07 -10.15 2.08
C GLN A 50 -2.70 -11.17 1.12
N PRO A 51 -4.04 -11.33 1.10
CA PRO A 51 -5.07 -10.39 1.61
C PRO A 51 -5.18 -10.28 3.14
N GLY A 52 -5.59 -9.08 3.60
CA GLY A 52 -5.99 -8.85 4.98
C GLY A 52 -7.37 -9.42 5.33
N VAL A 53 -7.90 -9.07 6.49
CA VAL A 53 -9.27 -9.42 6.91
C VAL A 53 -10.27 -8.85 5.91
N PRO A 54 -11.06 -9.68 5.18
CA PRO A 54 -11.87 -9.21 4.06
C PRO A 54 -12.85 -8.07 4.41
N GLN A 55 -13.46 -8.13 5.60
CA GLN A 55 -14.42 -7.13 6.08
C GLN A 55 -13.77 -5.79 6.46
N ARG A 56 -12.44 -5.71 6.45
CA ARG A 56 -11.66 -4.51 6.78
C ARG A 56 -10.94 -3.95 5.56
N THR A 57 -11.54 -4.13 4.38
CA THR A 57 -11.09 -3.49 3.13
C THR A 57 -11.74 -2.12 3.00
N ASN A 58 -11.01 -1.12 2.50
CA ASN A 58 -11.59 0.19 2.22
C ASN A 58 -12.72 0.06 1.16
N PRO A 59 -13.89 0.70 1.34
CA PRO A 59 -14.99 0.65 0.36
C PRO A 59 -14.65 1.19 -1.03
N LEU A 60 -13.61 2.04 -1.13
CA LEU A 60 -13.13 2.58 -2.40
C LEU A 60 -12.14 1.64 -3.11
N THR A 61 -11.69 0.56 -2.47
CA THR A 61 -10.87 -0.46 -3.12
C THR A 61 -11.78 -1.34 -3.98
N PRO A 62 -11.56 -1.43 -5.31
CA PRO A 62 -12.38 -2.28 -6.16
C PRO A 62 -12.28 -3.76 -5.75
N PRO A 63 -13.36 -4.55 -5.78
CA PRO A 63 -13.31 -5.97 -5.46
C PRO A 63 -12.30 -6.77 -6.31
N GLU A 64 -12.06 -6.36 -7.55
CA GLU A 64 -11.05 -6.96 -8.44
C GLU A 64 -9.63 -6.85 -7.87
N ASN A 65 -9.31 -5.77 -7.14
CA ASN A 65 -8.03 -5.62 -6.45
C ASN A 65 -7.78 -6.80 -5.49
N GLN A 66 -8.75 -7.07 -4.61
CA GLN A 66 -8.64 -8.14 -3.62
C GLN A 66 -8.61 -9.53 -4.27
N ALA A 67 -9.31 -9.72 -5.40
CA ALA A 67 -9.22 -10.94 -6.18
C ALA A 67 -7.81 -11.14 -6.78
N LEU A 68 -7.17 -10.06 -7.26
CA LEU A 68 -5.78 -10.10 -7.73
C LEU A 68 -4.81 -10.35 -6.57
N THR A 69 -5.00 -9.70 -5.43
CA THR A 69 -4.20 -9.92 -4.21
C THR A 69 -4.25 -11.39 -3.79
N ALA A 70 -5.44 -12.00 -3.76
CA ALA A 70 -5.59 -13.43 -3.44
C ALA A 70 -4.88 -14.34 -4.46
N ARG A 71 -4.96 -14.02 -5.76
CA ARG A 71 -4.25 -14.76 -6.82
C ARG A 71 -2.74 -14.61 -6.72
N ILE A 72 -2.22 -13.44 -6.33
CA ILE A 72 -0.79 -13.26 -6.08
C ILE A 72 -0.38 -14.05 -4.81
N GLY A 73 -1.24 -14.03 -3.79
CA GLY A 73 -1.05 -14.79 -2.55
C GLY A 73 -0.84 -16.29 -2.75
N SER A 74 -1.43 -16.91 -3.79
CA SER A 74 -1.18 -18.34 -4.07
C SER A 74 0.28 -18.62 -4.47
N TYR A 75 0.98 -17.68 -5.11
CA TYR A 75 2.41 -17.82 -5.40
C TYR A 75 3.25 -17.70 -4.14
N HIS A 76 2.85 -16.84 -3.20
CA HIS A 76 3.52 -16.73 -1.90
C HIS A 76 3.36 -18.00 -1.07
N ALA A 77 2.14 -18.56 -1.05
CA ALA A 77 1.84 -19.85 -0.43
C ALA A 77 2.74 -20.95 -0.99
N GLU A 78 2.75 -21.14 -2.31
CA GLU A 78 3.58 -22.16 -2.97
C GLU A 78 5.07 -21.99 -2.65
N ALA A 79 5.58 -20.76 -2.68
CA ALA A 79 6.99 -20.48 -2.39
C ALA A 79 7.37 -20.75 -0.92
N LEU A 80 6.46 -20.48 0.02
CA LEU A 80 6.69 -20.73 1.45
C LEU A 80 6.54 -22.22 1.78
N ASP A 81 5.57 -22.90 1.17
CA ASP A 81 5.40 -24.35 1.26
C ASP A 81 6.65 -25.09 0.76
N ALA A 82 7.20 -24.67 -0.38
CA ALA A 82 8.41 -25.27 -0.97
C ALA A 82 9.64 -25.20 -0.05
N ILE A 83 9.69 -24.24 0.88
CA ILE A 83 10.79 -24.08 1.86
C ILE A 83 10.41 -24.50 3.29
N GLY A 84 9.19 -25.03 3.47
CA GLY A 84 8.66 -25.49 4.75
C GLY A 84 8.42 -24.37 5.77
N SER A 85 8.08 -23.16 5.32
CA SER A 85 7.79 -22.03 6.19
C SER A 85 6.29 -21.92 6.47
N LEU A 86 5.92 -21.89 7.76
CA LEU A 86 4.54 -21.65 8.17
C LEU A 86 4.11 -20.22 7.85
N TYR A 87 2.85 -20.04 7.44
CA TYR A 87 2.27 -18.72 7.16
C TYR A 87 0.77 -18.68 7.46
N TYR A 88 0.19 -17.49 7.40
CA TYR A 88 -1.25 -17.24 7.50
C TYR A 88 -1.64 -16.00 6.66
N THR A 89 -2.93 -15.86 6.38
CA THR A 89 -3.50 -14.74 5.63
C THR A 89 -4.96 -14.52 6.07
N GLN A 90 -5.58 -13.38 5.76
CA GLN A 90 -6.99 -13.06 6.06
C GLN A 90 -7.43 -12.97 7.53
N GLU A 91 -6.54 -13.18 8.50
CA GLU A 91 -6.94 -13.30 9.91
C GLU A 91 -6.75 -12.04 10.76
N THR A 92 -5.86 -11.10 10.39
CA THR A 92 -5.47 -10.01 11.30
C THR A 92 -5.45 -8.62 10.67
N TYR A 93 -4.51 -8.38 9.76
CA TYR A 93 -4.22 -7.05 9.21
C TYR A 93 -5.36 -6.55 8.31
N ASP A 94 -5.54 -5.23 8.24
CA ASP A 94 -6.59 -4.58 7.46
C ASP A 94 -6.06 -3.90 6.18
N ASP A 95 -6.99 -3.66 5.26
CA ASP A 95 -6.82 -2.89 4.02
C ASP A 95 -7.67 -1.61 3.99
N PHE A 96 -7.93 -1.02 5.17
CA PHE A 96 -8.88 0.08 5.29
C PHE A 96 -8.23 1.46 5.12
N TYR A 97 -7.10 1.73 5.77
CA TYR A 97 -6.48 3.05 5.75
C TYR A 97 -5.42 3.17 4.65
N TYR A 98 -5.61 4.08 3.68
CA TYR A 98 -4.66 4.34 2.58
C TYR A 98 -3.38 5.06 2.97
N GLY A 99 -3.13 5.35 4.24
CA GLY A 99 -1.85 5.93 4.68
C GLY A 99 -0.73 4.90 4.86
N LYS A 100 -0.91 3.67 4.39
CA LYS A 100 0.06 2.55 4.48
C LYS A 100 0.55 2.15 3.08
N GLY A 101 1.75 1.59 2.99
CA GLY A 101 2.32 1.14 1.72
C GLY A 101 1.56 -0.04 1.14
N SER A 102 1.01 -0.88 2.00
CA SER A 102 0.20 -2.02 1.60
C SER A 102 -1.17 -1.67 1.02
N THR A 103 -1.64 -0.42 1.12
CA THR A 103 -3.00 -0.03 0.70
C THR A 103 -3.03 1.19 -0.21
N TYR A 104 -2.07 2.12 -0.09
CA TYR A 104 -1.98 3.29 -0.97
C TYR A 104 -1.97 2.94 -2.48
N PRO A 105 -1.34 1.84 -2.94
CA PRO A 105 -1.41 1.41 -4.33
C PRO A 105 -2.84 1.08 -4.80
N ASP A 106 -3.69 0.55 -3.91
CA ASP A 106 -5.02 0.04 -4.26
C ASP A 106 -5.97 1.16 -4.73
N ILE A 107 -5.84 2.36 -4.15
CA ILE A 107 -6.57 3.55 -4.58
C ILE A 107 -5.89 4.29 -5.75
N ASN A 108 -4.79 3.74 -6.26
CA ASN A 108 -4.01 4.28 -7.38
C ASN A 108 -3.91 3.28 -8.56
N GLY A 109 -4.79 2.27 -8.61
CA GLY A 109 -4.85 1.28 -9.67
C GLY A 109 -3.70 0.27 -9.68
N GLY A 110 -2.99 0.12 -8.56
CA GLY A 110 -2.03 -0.96 -8.32
C GLY A 110 -2.54 -1.94 -7.26
N VAL A 111 -1.73 -2.93 -6.94
CA VAL A 111 -1.98 -3.87 -5.83
C VAL A 111 -0.89 -3.68 -4.78
N GLY A 112 -1.27 -3.29 -3.57
CA GLY A 112 -0.38 -3.27 -2.41
C GLY A 112 -0.37 -4.62 -1.69
N ILE A 113 0.79 -5.04 -1.18
CA ILE A 113 0.90 -6.29 -0.41
C ILE A 113 1.75 -6.03 0.83
N LEU A 114 1.13 -6.16 2.00
CA LEU A 114 1.85 -6.24 3.27
C LEU A 114 2.45 -7.64 3.43
N PHE A 115 3.73 -7.70 3.80
CA PHE A 115 4.38 -8.90 4.31
C PHE A 115 4.81 -8.68 5.74
N GLU A 116 4.56 -9.64 6.63
CA GLU A 116 4.94 -9.55 8.04
C GLU A 116 5.67 -10.84 8.44
N GLN A 117 6.98 -10.73 8.65
CA GLN A 117 7.84 -11.83 9.08
C GLN A 117 7.98 -11.83 10.59
N ALA A 118 7.81 -12.98 11.27
CA ALA A 118 8.20 -13.08 12.67
C ALA A 118 9.65 -12.63 12.89
N SER A 119 9.86 -11.65 13.76
CA SER A 119 11.17 -11.03 13.92
C SER A 119 12.10 -11.87 14.80
N SER A 120 13.32 -12.12 14.33
CA SER A 120 14.40 -12.63 15.18
C SER A 120 14.97 -11.55 16.12
N ARG A 121 14.63 -10.25 15.92
CA ARG A 121 15.12 -9.12 16.72
C ARG A 121 16.64 -9.14 16.96
N GLY A 122 17.41 -9.58 15.97
CA GLY A 122 18.84 -9.85 16.07
C GLY A 122 19.20 -11.19 15.45
N HIS A 123 20.36 -11.76 15.82
CA HIS A 123 20.89 -12.97 15.17
C HIS A 123 20.07 -14.24 15.42
N LEU A 124 19.59 -14.43 16.66
CA LEU A 124 18.89 -15.64 17.09
C LEU A 124 17.95 -15.32 18.25
N ARG A 125 16.73 -15.85 18.21
CA ARG A 125 15.68 -15.59 19.19
C ARG A 125 15.02 -16.88 19.65
N GLN A 126 14.90 -17.05 20.96
CA GLN A 126 14.02 -18.07 21.51
C GLN A 126 12.56 -17.66 21.31
N THR A 127 11.77 -18.55 20.72
CA THR A 127 10.31 -18.42 20.55
C THR A 127 9.62 -19.62 21.18
N GLU A 128 8.30 -19.59 21.25
CA GLU A 128 7.49 -20.73 21.68
C GLU A 128 7.64 -21.95 20.75
N ARG A 129 8.10 -21.75 19.52
CA ARG A 129 8.26 -22.79 18.48
C ARG A 129 9.74 -23.17 18.26
N GLY A 130 10.62 -22.77 19.18
CA GLY A 130 12.06 -23.00 19.11
C GLY A 130 12.86 -21.79 18.65
N LEU A 131 14.08 -22.03 18.16
CA LEU A 131 15.01 -20.98 17.78
C LEU A 131 14.67 -20.39 16.41
N LEU A 132 14.46 -19.08 16.38
CA LEU A 132 14.24 -18.28 15.18
C LEU A 132 15.52 -17.50 14.84
N SER A 133 16.14 -17.81 13.71
CA SER A 133 17.41 -17.20 13.29
C SER A 133 17.20 -16.07 12.27
N PHE A 134 18.11 -15.11 12.23
CA PHE A 134 18.07 -14.03 11.23
C PHE A 134 18.17 -14.55 9.78
N PRO A 135 19.01 -15.56 9.46
CA PRO A 135 18.98 -16.16 8.13
C PRO A 135 17.62 -16.75 7.75
N PHE A 136 16.86 -17.31 8.71
CA PHE A 136 15.51 -17.81 8.46
C PHE A 136 14.55 -16.67 8.08
N THR A 137 14.60 -15.53 8.78
CA THR A 137 13.72 -14.39 8.48
C THR A 137 14.02 -13.79 7.11
N ILE A 138 15.31 -13.68 6.74
CA ILE A 138 15.74 -13.25 5.40
C ILE A 138 15.24 -14.24 4.33
N ARG A 139 15.41 -15.55 4.55
CA ARG A 139 15.03 -16.61 3.60
C ARG A 139 13.57 -16.45 3.16
N ASN A 140 12.67 -16.21 4.10
CA ASN A 140 11.24 -16.08 3.80
C ASN A 140 10.94 -14.79 3.02
N GLN A 141 11.51 -13.66 3.41
CA GLN A 141 11.34 -12.40 2.68
C GLN A 141 11.88 -12.48 1.24
N VAL A 142 13.01 -13.17 1.05
CA VAL A 142 13.55 -13.40 -0.30
C VAL A 142 12.63 -14.30 -1.12
N ALA A 143 12.13 -15.40 -0.53
CA ALA A 143 11.21 -16.30 -1.21
C ALA A 143 9.93 -15.58 -1.68
N THR A 144 9.33 -14.73 -0.83
CA THR A 144 8.13 -13.98 -1.21
C THR A 144 8.41 -12.83 -2.16
N SER A 145 9.59 -12.23 -2.11
CA SER A 145 10.02 -11.24 -3.12
C SER A 145 10.11 -11.87 -4.51
N LEU A 146 10.72 -13.07 -4.60
CA LEU A 146 10.85 -13.79 -5.88
C LEU A 146 9.50 -14.30 -6.39
N SER A 147 8.63 -14.80 -5.52
CA SER A 147 7.29 -15.22 -5.94
C SER A 147 6.39 -14.05 -6.32
N THR A 148 6.60 -12.85 -5.76
CA THR A 148 5.96 -11.62 -6.27
C THR A 148 6.38 -11.34 -7.71
N LEU A 149 7.68 -11.44 -8.02
CA LEU A 149 8.17 -11.23 -9.39
C LEU A 149 7.62 -12.27 -10.36
N GLN A 150 7.52 -13.53 -9.92
CA GLN A 150 6.90 -14.60 -10.71
C GLN A 150 5.42 -14.31 -10.97
N ALA A 151 4.64 -14.00 -9.92
CA ALA A 151 3.24 -13.65 -10.05
C ALA A 151 3.04 -12.45 -10.98
N ALA A 152 3.82 -11.38 -10.82
CA ALA A 152 3.75 -10.20 -11.67
C ALA A 152 4.06 -10.50 -13.14
N ARG A 153 4.99 -11.43 -13.41
CA ARG A 153 5.32 -11.87 -14.77
C ARG A 153 4.20 -12.68 -15.39
N GLU A 154 3.69 -13.68 -14.67
CA GLU A 154 2.69 -14.62 -15.17
C GLU A 154 1.30 -13.99 -15.27
N MET A 155 0.96 -13.10 -14.33
CA MET A 155 -0.29 -12.34 -14.29
C MET A 155 -0.18 -10.98 -15.01
N ARG A 156 0.88 -10.74 -15.79
CA ARG A 156 1.16 -9.43 -16.42
C ARG A 156 -0.04 -8.82 -17.13
N LEU A 157 -0.75 -9.61 -17.94
CA LEU A 157 -1.88 -9.10 -18.72
C LEU A 157 -3.05 -8.70 -17.83
N ASP A 158 -3.32 -9.46 -16.77
CA ASP A 158 -4.41 -9.17 -15.84
C ASP A 158 -4.10 -7.90 -15.04
N LEU A 159 -2.88 -7.77 -14.54
CA LEU A 159 -2.41 -6.59 -13.81
C LEU A 159 -2.43 -5.31 -14.65
N LEU A 160 -2.02 -5.39 -15.92
CA LEU A 160 -2.06 -4.25 -16.85
C LEU A 160 -3.50 -3.88 -17.22
N ARG A 161 -4.37 -4.88 -17.44
CA ARG A 161 -5.79 -4.64 -17.73
C ARG A 161 -6.50 -4.01 -16.54
N TYR A 162 -6.24 -4.49 -15.33
CA TYR A 162 -6.77 -3.93 -14.10
C TYR A 162 -6.37 -2.46 -13.95
N GLN A 163 -5.08 -2.14 -14.05
CA GLN A 163 -4.62 -0.76 -13.90
C GLN A 163 -5.21 0.16 -14.99
N ALA A 164 -5.23 -0.28 -16.26
CA ALA A 164 -5.83 0.50 -17.34
C ALA A 164 -7.35 0.67 -17.17
N GLY A 165 -8.02 -0.38 -16.68
CA GLY A 165 -9.45 -0.36 -16.37
C GLY A 165 -9.78 0.62 -15.26
N PHE A 166 -9.02 0.58 -14.16
CA PHE A 166 -9.14 1.48 -13.03
C PHE A 166 -9.14 2.96 -13.46
N PHE A 167 -8.15 3.39 -14.25
CA PHE A 167 -8.08 4.80 -14.67
C PHE A 167 -9.20 5.18 -15.65
N ARG A 168 -9.62 4.27 -16.53
CA ARG A 168 -10.75 4.51 -17.44
C ARG A 168 -12.05 4.65 -16.67
N GLU A 169 -12.30 3.75 -15.73
CA GLU A 169 -13.52 3.75 -14.91
C GLU A 169 -13.57 4.95 -13.98
N ALA A 170 -12.46 5.29 -13.31
CA ALA A 170 -12.38 6.50 -12.49
C ALA A 170 -12.68 7.79 -13.29
N ALA A 171 -12.24 7.87 -14.56
CA ALA A 171 -12.55 9.01 -15.42
C ALA A 171 -14.04 9.08 -15.79
N GLU A 172 -14.67 7.93 -16.10
CA GLU A 172 -16.11 7.87 -16.37
C GLU A 172 -16.96 8.15 -15.13
N GLU A 173 -16.56 7.65 -13.96
CA GLU A 173 -17.20 7.98 -12.67
C GLU A 173 -17.15 9.49 -12.40
N ALA A 174 -15.99 10.13 -12.58
CA ALA A 174 -15.85 11.59 -12.42
C ALA A 174 -16.71 12.38 -13.43
N LYS A 175 -16.83 11.89 -14.66
CA LYS A 175 -17.71 12.47 -15.69
C LYS A 175 -19.18 12.37 -15.30
N ASN A 176 -19.59 11.30 -14.60
CA ASN A 176 -20.97 11.07 -14.19
C ASN A 176 -21.32 11.62 -12.79
N ASP A 177 -20.35 11.92 -11.92
CA ASP A 177 -20.61 12.51 -10.60
C ASP A 177 -21.20 13.94 -10.76
N PRO A 178 -22.35 14.27 -10.16
CA PRO A 178 -22.90 15.62 -10.23
C PRO A 178 -21.98 16.69 -9.61
N ARG A 179 -21.09 16.31 -8.69
CA ARG A 179 -20.11 17.20 -8.05
C ARG A 179 -18.84 17.23 -8.90
N LYS A 180 -18.55 18.40 -9.48
CA LYS A 180 -17.39 18.58 -10.37
C LYS A 180 -16.14 19.14 -9.70
N ALA A 181 -16.31 19.83 -8.59
CA ALA A 181 -15.21 20.44 -7.85
C ALA A 181 -15.61 20.68 -6.40
N TRP A 182 -14.60 20.85 -5.55
CA TRP A 182 -14.75 21.33 -4.20
C TRP A 182 -14.13 22.72 -4.09
N VAL A 183 -14.84 23.65 -3.45
CA VAL A 183 -14.33 24.99 -3.16
C VAL A 183 -13.95 25.04 -1.68
N PHE A 184 -12.75 25.53 -1.40
CA PHE A 184 -12.26 25.74 -0.05
C PHE A 184 -11.61 27.13 0.06
N SER A 185 -11.63 27.70 1.26
CA SER A 185 -10.97 28.97 1.56
C SER A 185 -10.39 28.95 2.97
N GLU A 186 -9.31 29.69 3.17
CA GLU A 186 -8.71 29.89 4.48
C GLU A 186 -8.21 31.33 4.59
N PRO A 187 -9.07 32.29 4.98
CA PRO A 187 -8.71 33.70 4.99
C PRO A 187 -7.82 34.09 6.17
N ARG A 188 -7.75 33.28 7.24
CA ARG A 188 -7.03 33.63 8.47
C ARG A 188 -5.61 33.08 8.51
N ASP A 189 -5.33 32.02 7.76
CA ASP A 189 -4.04 31.33 7.78
C ASP A 189 -3.56 30.97 6.36
N PRO A 190 -2.89 31.90 5.68
CA PRO A 190 -2.35 31.66 4.34
C PRO A 190 -1.32 30.53 4.30
N TYR A 191 -0.61 30.27 5.40
CA TYR A 191 0.35 29.19 5.49
C TYR A 191 -0.35 27.83 5.51
N ARG A 192 -1.40 27.66 6.32
CA ARG A 192 -2.22 26.44 6.32
C ARG A 192 -2.80 26.16 4.94
N LEU A 193 -3.29 27.18 4.24
CA LEU A 193 -3.78 27.04 2.87
C LEU A 193 -2.67 26.52 1.94
N ALA A 194 -1.49 27.15 1.97
CA ALA A 194 -0.36 26.73 1.15
C ALA A 194 0.07 25.27 1.44
N ARG A 195 0.14 24.88 2.73
CA ARG A 195 0.47 23.51 3.13
C ARG A 195 -0.57 22.48 2.70
N PHE A 196 -1.85 22.86 2.70
CA PHE A 196 -2.92 22.01 2.19
C PHE A 196 -2.86 21.85 0.66
N VAL A 197 -2.63 22.93 -0.08
CA VAL A 197 -2.42 22.86 -1.53
C VAL A 197 -1.22 21.99 -1.89
N GLU A 198 -0.08 22.18 -1.22
CA GLU A 198 1.09 21.31 -1.42
C GLU A 198 0.80 19.83 -1.14
N LEU A 199 -0.05 19.53 -0.15
CA LEU A 199 -0.47 18.16 0.15
C LEU A 199 -1.27 17.57 -1.02
N LEU A 200 -2.26 18.32 -1.53
CA LEU A 200 -3.06 17.89 -2.69
C LEU A 200 -2.18 17.64 -3.93
N GLU A 201 -1.25 18.54 -4.21
CA GLU A 201 -0.32 18.42 -5.35
C GLU A 201 0.59 17.18 -5.23
N ARG A 202 1.06 16.83 -4.03
CA ARG A 202 1.84 15.60 -3.79
C ARG A 202 1.07 14.34 -4.19
N HIS A 203 -0.25 14.37 -4.08
CA HIS A 203 -1.16 13.29 -4.47
C HIS A 203 -1.71 13.44 -5.89
N GLN A 204 -1.15 14.35 -6.70
CA GLN A 204 -1.56 14.60 -8.09
C GLN A 204 -3.03 15.06 -8.21
N ILE A 205 -3.53 15.76 -7.19
CA ILE A 205 -4.84 16.39 -7.21
C ILE A 205 -4.68 17.80 -7.76
N GLU A 206 -5.45 18.12 -8.80
CA GLU A 206 -5.41 19.43 -9.44
C GLU A 206 -6.08 20.49 -8.56
N VAL A 207 -5.42 21.64 -8.41
CA VAL A 207 -5.91 22.78 -7.64
C VAL A 207 -5.86 24.02 -8.51
N PHE A 208 -6.99 24.72 -8.59
CA PHE A 208 -7.14 25.92 -9.41
C PHE A 208 -7.52 27.12 -8.55
N ARG A 209 -7.04 28.31 -8.93
CA ARG A 209 -7.60 29.55 -8.40
C ARG A 209 -8.94 29.83 -9.08
N LEU A 210 -9.92 30.26 -8.30
CA LEU A 210 -11.20 30.71 -8.84
C LEU A 210 -10.99 31.95 -9.72
N ALA A 211 -11.65 31.97 -10.88
CA ALA A 211 -11.64 33.11 -11.81
C ALA A 211 -12.43 34.32 -11.28
N GLY A 212 -13.27 34.12 -10.26
CA GLY A 212 -14.08 35.16 -9.63
C GLY A 212 -14.49 34.76 -8.23
N LYS A 213 -15.16 35.68 -7.53
CA LYS A 213 -15.77 35.39 -6.23
C LYS A 213 -16.95 34.45 -6.43
N VAL A 214 -17.05 33.44 -5.57
CA VAL A 214 -18.18 32.52 -5.50
C VAL A 214 -18.79 32.70 -4.11
N GLU A 215 -20.10 32.92 -4.05
CA GLU A 215 -20.84 32.83 -2.78
C GLU A 215 -21.04 31.35 -2.45
N VAL A 216 -20.62 30.95 -1.25
CA VAL A 216 -20.70 29.57 -0.74
C VAL A 216 -21.79 29.52 0.31
#